data_AF-A0A2S8BBD6-F1
#
_entry.id   AF-A0A2S8BBD6-F1
#
_cell.length_a   1.000
_cell.length_b   1.000
_cell.length_c   1.000
_cell.angle_alpha   90.00
_cell.angle_beta   90.00
_cell.angle_gamma   90.00
#
_symmetry.space_group_name_H-M   'P 1'
#
loop_
_entity.id
_entity.type
_entity.pdbx_description
1 polymer ?
#
loop_
_entity_poly.entity_id
_entity_poly.type
_entity_poly.pdbx_seq_one_letter_code
_entity_poly.pdbx_strand_id
1 'polypeptide(L)'
;MSACATTREQAPLPDGRDVAFGQRAYVDGPIVQPVKLLEDSRCPMNARCVWAGRVRLQMVWIRGNGEKQPFEVTLGKPTHLADGTITLESVRPAKRTGGAIRSEDYRFSFRFMGGL
;
A
#
# COMPACT_ATOMS: atom_id res chain seq x y z
N MET A 1 13.13 42.42 -17.02
CA MET A 1 12.13 41.34 -17.05
C MET A 1 12.72 40.14 -16.33
N SER A 2 12.63 40.09 -14.99
CA SER A 2 13.13 38.96 -14.19
C SER A 2 11.98 37.99 -13.96
N ALA A 3 12.09 36.77 -14.50
CA ALA A 3 11.15 35.69 -14.25
C ALA A 3 11.72 34.80 -13.14
N CYS A 4 11.08 34.77 -11.97
CA CYS A 4 11.35 33.77 -10.95
C CYS A 4 10.77 32.44 -11.42
N ALA A 5 11.64 31.48 -11.75
CA ALA A 5 11.24 30.11 -11.99
C ALA A 5 10.94 29.45 -10.64
N THR A 6 9.66 29.28 -10.31
CA THR A 6 9.24 28.44 -9.19
C THR A 6 9.51 26.99 -9.56
N THR A 7 10.68 26.48 -9.20
CA THR A 7 10.91 25.03 -9.13
C THR A 7 9.78 24.48 -8.26
N ARG A 8 8.89 23.68 -8.85
CA ARG A 8 7.93 22.89 -8.08
C ARG A 8 8.77 21.88 -7.32
N GLU A 9 9.18 22.25 -6.11
CA GLU A 9 9.74 21.32 -5.14
C GLU A 9 8.71 20.20 -4.99
N GLN A 10 8.98 19.04 -5.60
CA GLN A 10 8.12 17.88 -5.43
C GLN A 10 8.15 17.54 -3.96
N ALA A 11 7.01 17.73 -3.29
CA ALA A 11 6.87 17.35 -1.89
C ALA A 11 7.41 15.92 -1.71
N PRO A 12 8.19 15.66 -0.64
CA PRO A 12 8.69 14.32 -0.36
C PRO A 12 7.56 13.30 -0.42
N LEU A 13 7.83 12.13 -1.00
CA LEU A 13 6.85 11.06 -0.98
C LEU A 13 6.50 10.71 0.48
N PRO A 14 5.23 10.42 0.78
CA PRO A 14 4.83 9.94 2.09
C PRO A 14 5.53 8.62 2.41
N ASP A 15 5.70 8.36 3.71
CA ASP A 15 6.22 7.07 4.17
C ASP A 15 5.22 5.93 3.86
N GLY A 16 5.63 4.70 4.18
CA GLY A 16 4.80 3.51 3.97
C GLY A 16 3.55 3.43 4.86
N ARG A 17 3.24 4.41 5.70
CA ARG A 17 2.12 4.39 6.63
C ARG A 17 0.94 5.19 6.08
N ASP A 18 -0.27 4.75 6.43
CA ASP A 18 -1.54 5.41 6.05
C ASP A 18 -1.69 5.71 4.54
N VAL A 19 -1.19 4.82 3.68
CA VAL A 19 -1.19 5.02 2.23
C VAL A 19 -2.60 4.76 1.66
N ALA A 20 -3.15 5.71 0.91
CA ALA A 20 -4.42 5.55 0.21
C ALA A 20 -4.25 4.85 -1.15
N PHE A 21 -5.34 4.36 -1.74
CA PHE A 21 -5.31 3.87 -3.12
C PHE A 21 -4.82 4.96 -4.08
N GLY A 22 -3.95 4.56 -5.01
CA GLY A 22 -3.38 5.47 -6.01
C GLY A 22 -2.30 6.41 -5.46
N GLN A 23 -2.06 6.46 -4.15
CA GLN A 23 -0.99 7.24 -3.55
C GLN A 23 0.34 6.49 -3.68
N ARG A 24 1.39 7.20 -4.12
CA ARG A 24 2.75 6.66 -4.11
C ARG A 24 3.34 6.84 -2.73
N ALA A 25 4.05 5.83 -2.24
CA ALA A 25 4.73 5.86 -0.95
C ALA A 25 6.17 5.35 -1.09
N TYR A 26 7.07 5.97 -0.34
CA TYR A 26 8.45 5.49 -0.18
C TYR A 26 8.51 4.62 1.08
N VAL A 27 8.87 3.34 0.92
CA VAL A 27 8.84 2.36 2.01
C VAL A 27 10.26 1.88 2.29
N ASP A 28 11.06 2.73 2.93
CA ASP A 28 12.44 2.42 3.34
C ASP A 28 13.32 1.84 2.21
N GLY A 29 13.08 2.28 0.96
CA GLY A 29 13.78 1.80 -0.23
C GLY A 29 12.93 1.86 -1.50
N PRO A 30 12.04 0.88 -1.74
CA PRO A 30 11.16 0.88 -2.92
C PRO A 30 10.07 1.96 -2.86
N ILE A 31 9.78 2.54 -4.03
CA ILE A 31 8.58 3.37 -4.22
C ILE A 31 7.44 2.46 -4.69
N VAL A 32 6.36 2.39 -3.92
CA VAL A 32 5.22 1.52 -4.22
C VAL A 32 3.90 2.28 -4.26
N GLN A 33 2.92 1.70 -4.92
CA GLN A 33 1.59 2.27 -5.08
C GLN A 33 0.53 1.15 -4.99
N PRO A 34 -0.37 1.16 -4.00
CA PRO A 34 -1.53 0.28 -4.02
C PRO A 34 -2.52 0.76 -5.08
N VAL A 35 -2.90 -0.11 -6.01
CA VAL A 35 -3.77 0.27 -7.15
C VAL A 35 -5.15 -0.36 -7.10
N LYS A 36 -5.28 -1.56 -6.52
CA LYS A 36 -6.58 -2.26 -6.49
C LYS A 36 -6.67 -3.26 -5.34
N LEU A 37 -7.85 -3.34 -4.73
CA LEU A 37 -8.23 -4.42 -3.82
C LEU A 37 -8.61 -5.65 -4.64
N LEU A 38 -7.89 -6.76 -4.47
CA LEU A 38 -8.20 -8.04 -5.11
C LEU A 38 -9.12 -8.87 -4.24
N GLU A 39 -8.93 -8.83 -2.92
CA GLU A 39 -9.75 -9.56 -1.97
C GLU A 39 -9.76 -8.83 -0.62
N ASP A 40 -10.92 -8.75 0.04
CA ASP A 40 -11.03 -8.42 1.46
C ASP A 40 -12.07 -9.31 2.14
N SER A 41 -11.59 -10.47 2.59
CA SER A 41 -12.35 -11.46 3.35
C SER A 41 -12.10 -11.35 4.86
N ARG A 42 -11.55 -10.23 5.36
CA ARG A 42 -11.29 -10.02 6.80
C ARG A 42 -12.53 -10.33 7.63
N CYS A 43 -12.32 -11.00 8.76
CA CYS A 43 -13.41 -11.24 9.68
C CYS A 43 -13.93 -9.91 10.23
N PRO A 44 -15.23 -9.60 10.09
CA PRO A 44 -15.80 -8.41 10.68
C PRO A 44 -15.61 -8.40 12.20
N MET A 45 -15.29 -7.26 12.78
CA MET A 45 -15.02 -7.12 14.22
C MET A 45 -16.22 -7.50 15.11
N ASN A 46 -17.42 -7.53 14.55
CA ASN A 46 -18.67 -7.87 15.22
C ASN A 46 -19.27 -9.21 14.76
N ALA A 47 -18.45 -10.09 14.17
CA ALA A 47 -18.85 -11.42 13.71
C ALA A 47 -17.96 -12.51 14.33
N ARG A 48 -18.44 -13.76 14.29
CA ARG A 48 -17.65 -14.95 14.64
C ARG A 48 -17.34 -15.71 13.35
N CYS A 49 -16.10 -15.64 12.88
CA CYS A 49 -15.68 -16.33 11.67
C CYS A 49 -15.04 -17.68 11.99
N VAL A 50 -15.37 -18.69 11.19
CA VAL A 50 -14.77 -20.03 11.28
C VAL A 50 -13.50 -20.18 10.43
N TRP A 51 -13.28 -19.29 9.45
CA TRP A 51 -12.10 -19.28 8.58
C TRP A 51 -11.29 -18.01 8.77
N ALA A 52 -9.97 -18.11 8.64
CA ALA A 52 -9.08 -16.95 8.61
C ALA A 52 -9.28 -16.16 7.31
N GLY A 53 -9.90 -14.99 7.43
CA GLY A 53 -10.00 -14.03 6.34
C GLY A 53 -8.63 -13.50 5.91
N ARG A 54 -8.56 -12.93 4.69
CA ARG A 54 -7.33 -12.33 4.16
C ARG A 54 -7.62 -11.04 3.39
N VAL A 55 -6.59 -10.25 3.18
CA VAL A 55 -6.61 -9.13 2.23
C VAL A 55 -5.54 -9.36 1.19
N ARG A 56 -5.90 -9.18 -0.08
CA ARG A 56 -4.96 -9.19 -1.21
C ARG A 56 -5.05 -7.88 -1.97
N LEU A 57 -3.91 -7.29 -2.26
CA LEU A 57 -3.82 -6.05 -3.03
C LEU A 57 -3.00 -6.27 -4.29
N GLN A 58 -3.44 -5.64 -5.37
CA GLN A 58 -2.57 -5.34 -6.50
C GLN A 58 -1.81 -4.06 -6.17
N MET A 59 -0.49 -4.15 -6.30
CA MET A 59 0.43 -3.04 -6.15
C MET A 59 1.23 -2.83 -7.43
N VAL A 60 1.84 -1.65 -7.52
CA VAL A 60 2.82 -1.30 -8.53
C VAL A 60 4.09 -0.84 -7.83
N TRP A 61 5.22 -1.44 -8.20
CA TRP A 61 6.55 -0.99 -7.83
C TRP A 61 7.07 -0.06 -8.92
N ILE A 62 7.49 1.14 -8.52
CA ILE A 62 8.08 2.14 -9.40
C ILE A 62 9.59 2.04 -9.22
N ARG A 63 10.27 1.48 -10.22
CA ARG A 63 11.73 1.33 -10.25
C ARG A 63 12.40 2.69 -10.46
N GLY A 64 13.70 2.80 -10.13
CA GLY A 64 14.46 4.05 -10.28
C GLY A 64 14.54 4.58 -11.72
N ASN A 65 14.38 3.71 -12.71
CA ASN A 65 14.28 4.06 -14.13
C ASN A 65 12.87 4.52 -14.56
N GLY A 66 11.90 4.58 -13.62
CA GLY A 66 10.50 4.94 -13.89
C GLY A 66 9.62 3.78 -14.36
N GLU A 67 10.17 2.59 -14.55
CA GLU A 67 9.41 1.40 -14.95
C GLU A 67 8.43 0.99 -13.84
N LYS A 68 7.23 0.59 -14.26
CA LYS A 68 6.14 0.17 -13.37
C LYS A 68 5.97 -1.34 -13.43
N GLN A 69 6.32 -2.02 -12.34
CA GLN A 69 6.17 -3.46 -12.22
C GLN A 69 4.97 -3.80 -11.32
N PRO A 70 3.91 -4.46 -11.84
CA PRO A 70 2.81 -4.93 -11.02
C PRO A 70 3.23 -6.13 -10.17
N PHE A 71 2.75 -6.18 -8.92
CA PHE A 71 2.92 -7.33 -8.02
C PHE A 71 1.76 -7.41 -7.02
N GLU A 72 1.61 -8.56 -6.36
CA GLU A 72 0.57 -8.76 -5.35
C GLU A 72 1.15 -8.88 -3.94
N VAL A 73 0.41 -8.36 -2.97
CA VAL A 73 0.70 -8.57 -1.54
C VAL A 73 -0.51 -9.13 -0.81
N THR A 74 -0.23 -9.93 0.22
CA THR A 74 -1.25 -10.42 1.15
C THR A 74 -0.98 -9.87 2.54
N LEU A 75 -2.02 -9.43 3.25
CA LEU A 75 -1.90 -8.92 4.62
C LEU A 75 -1.17 -9.93 5.52
N GLY A 76 -0.12 -9.45 6.19
CA GLY A 76 0.71 -10.21 7.12
C GLY A 76 1.68 -11.19 6.46
N LYS A 77 1.73 -11.28 5.12
CA LYS A 77 2.67 -12.17 4.42
C LYS A 77 3.81 -11.35 3.77
N PRO A 78 5.07 -11.76 3.96
CA PRO A 78 6.18 -11.15 3.24
C PRO A 78 6.11 -11.53 1.75
N THR A 79 6.21 -10.54 0.88
CA THR A 79 6.35 -10.71 -0.57
C THR A 79 7.74 -10.24 -0.98
N HIS A 80 8.46 -11.04 -1.76
CA HIS A 80 9.77 -10.65 -2.29
C HIS A 80 9.63 -9.44 -3.22
N LEU A 81 10.44 -8.40 -2.99
CA LEU A 81 10.46 -7.19 -3.79
C LEU A 81 11.88 -6.62 -3.79
N ALA A 82 12.37 -6.26 -4.99
CA ALA A 82 13.75 -5.79 -5.17
C ALA A 82 14.76 -6.77 -4.54
N ASP A 83 15.55 -6.30 -3.58
CA ASP A 83 16.57 -7.02 -2.82
C ASP A 83 16.08 -7.44 -1.42
N GLY A 84 14.79 -7.26 -1.13
CA GLY A 84 14.22 -7.51 0.19
C GLY A 84 12.83 -8.12 0.15
N THR A 85 12.06 -7.84 1.19
CA THR A 85 10.67 -8.24 1.33
C THR A 85 9.79 -7.07 1.74
N ILE A 86 8.65 -6.92 1.08
CA ILE A 86 7.60 -5.99 1.47
C ILE A 86 6.47 -6.75 2.15
N THR A 87 5.99 -6.23 3.27
CA THR A 87 4.84 -6.79 4.00
C THR A 87 3.75 -5.74 4.09
N LEU A 88 2.52 -6.11 3.71
CA LEU A 88 1.34 -5.35 4.08
C LEU A 88 1.06 -5.62 5.55
N GLU A 89 1.35 -4.65 6.42
CA GLU A 89 1.25 -4.80 7.88
C GLU A 89 -0.16 -4.58 8.39
N SER A 90 -0.88 -3.60 7.83
CA SER A 90 -2.22 -3.27 8.29
C SER A 90 -3.10 -2.74 7.16
N VAL A 91 -4.41 -2.97 7.32
CA VAL A 91 -5.46 -2.42 6.46
C VAL A 91 -6.52 -1.80 7.36
N ARG A 92 -6.78 -0.50 7.15
CA ARG A 92 -7.83 0.25 7.82
C ARG A 92 -8.87 0.73 6.80
N PRO A 93 -10.13 0.94 7.22
CA PRO A 93 -10.68 0.58 8.53
C PRO A 93 -10.84 -0.95 8.68
N ALA A 94 -11.02 -1.43 9.91
CA ALA A 94 -11.40 -2.81 10.15
C ALA A 94 -12.84 -3.07 9.68
N LYS A 95 -13.12 -4.28 9.19
CA LYS A 95 -14.42 -4.63 8.60
C LYS A 95 -15.51 -4.71 9.68
N ARG A 96 -16.72 -4.29 9.35
CA ARG A 96 -17.95 -4.42 10.17
C ARG A 96 -19.05 -5.06 9.32
N THR A 97 -19.95 -5.84 9.91
CA THR A 97 -21.12 -6.35 9.17
C THR A 97 -22.07 -5.20 8.83
N GLY A 98 -22.76 -5.28 7.69
CA GLY A 98 -23.78 -4.30 7.30
C GLY A 98 -23.26 -2.97 6.74
N GLY A 99 -21.94 -2.82 6.57
CA GLY A 99 -21.34 -1.62 5.97
C GLY A 99 -20.29 -1.97 4.91
N ALA A 100 -20.44 -1.39 3.72
CA ALA A 100 -19.38 -1.43 2.70
C ALA A 100 -18.33 -0.35 3.00
N ILE A 101 -17.05 -0.70 2.85
CA ILE A 101 -15.94 0.26 2.94
C ILE A 101 -15.73 0.83 1.54
N ARG A 102 -15.77 2.16 1.38
CA ARG A 102 -15.49 2.79 0.09
C ARG A 102 -13.99 2.71 -0.20
N SER A 103 -13.62 2.61 -1.48
CA SER A 103 -12.22 2.55 -1.88
C SER A 103 -11.40 3.71 -1.31
N GLU A 104 -11.94 4.93 -1.31
CA GLU A 104 -11.26 6.12 -0.77
C GLU A 104 -11.01 6.10 0.74
N ASP A 105 -11.71 5.26 1.50
CA ASP A 105 -11.57 5.15 2.95
C ASP A 105 -10.44 4.19 3.34
N TYR A 106 -9.95 3.38 2.40
CA TYR A 106 -8.89 2.42 2.69
C TYR A 106 -7.56 3.12 2.97
N ARG A 107 -6.88 2.63 4.00
CA ARG A 107 -5.52 3.03 4.37
C ARG A 107 -4.68 1.79 4.60
N PHE A 108 -3.52 1.77 3.98
CA PHE A 108 -2.58 0.65 4.01
C PHE A 108 -1.32 1.05 4.74
N SER A 109 -0.71 0.12 5.46
CA SER A 109 0.63 0.32 6.01
C SER A 109 1.54 -0.80 5.57
N PHE A 110 2.71 -0.42 5.07
CA PHE A 110 3.69 -1.32 4.51
C PHE A 110 4.99 -1.20 5.29
N ARG A 111 5.69 -2.33 5.40
CA ARG A 111 7.06 -2.40 5.88
C ARG A 111 7.91 -3.08 4.84
N PHE A 112 9.08 -2.51 4.58
CA PHE A 112 10.12 -3.15 3.80
C PHE A 112 11.24 -3.64 4.72
N MET A 113 11.78 -4.80 4.40
CA MET A 113 12.95 -5.38 5.06
C MET A 113 13.92 -5.86 3.98
N GLY A 114 15.02 -5.14 3.79
CA GLY A 114 16.01 -5.33 2.73
C GLY A 114 16.91 -4.09 2.62
N GLY A 115 17.78 -4.00 1.61
CA GLY A 115 18.65 -2.83 1.41
C GLY A 115 20.04 -2.95 2.06
N LEU A 116 20.72 -4.09 1.89
CA LEU A 116 22.14 -4.22 2.27
C LEU A 116 23.05 -3.38 1.34
#